data_AF-A0A401QM74-F1
#
_entry.id   AF-A0A401QM74-F1
#
_cell.length_a   1.000
_cell.length_b   1.000
_cell.length_c   1.000
_cell.angle_alpha   90.00
_cell.angle_beta   90.00
_cell.angle_gamma   90.00
#
_symmetry.space_group_name_H-M   'P 1'
#
loop_
_entity.id
_entity.type
_entity.pdbx_description
1 polymer ?
#
loop_
_entity_poly.entity_id
_entity_poly.type
_entity_poly.pdbx_seq_one_letter_code
_entity_poly.pdbx_strand_id
1 'polypeptide(L)'
;MDSGLEPEKLNLDAWSLEAAEIFKYWLRCFEGYLNSSDTTVDGPRKLSLLHARVGHRLSSTIEKATTYEAAVKILRKCFIKPINE
;
A
#
# COMPACT_ATOMS: atom_id res chain seq x y z
N MET A 1 -3.32 -0.25 -25.27
CA MET A 1 -3.72 0.64 -24.17
C MET A 1 -3.45 -0.13 -22.90
N ASP A 2 -2.33 0.19 -22.24
CA ASP A 2 -1.89 -0.49 -21.03
C ASP A 2 -2.61 0.13 -19.83
N SER A 3 -3.92 -0.10 -19.75
CA SER A 3 -4.73 0.26 -18.58
C SER A 3 -4.50 -0.72 -17.42
N GLY A 4 -3.56 -1.66 -17.57
CA GLY A 4 -3.42 -2.85 -16.74
C GLY A 4 -2.45 -2.74 -15.56
N LEU A 5 -1.84 -1.57 -15.35
CA LEU A 5 -0.85 -1.38 -14.28
C LEU A 5 -1.42 -0.75 -13.02
N GLU A 6 -2.63 -0.21 -13.07
CA GLU A 6 -3.21 0.46 -11.92
C GLU A 6 -3.75 -0.57 -10.90
N PRO A 7 -3.19 -0.65 -9.68
CA PRO A 7 -3.64 -1.62 -8.70
C PRO A 7 -5.06 -1.27 -8.23
N GLU A 8 -5.86 -2.31 -8.01
CA GLU A 8 -7.16 -2.19 -7.36
C GLU A 8 -7.04 -1.56 -5.97
N LYS A 9 -8.12 -0.96 -5.47
CA LYS A 9 -8.11 -0.33 -4.15
C LYS A 9 -8.00 -1.39 -3.07
N LEU A 10 -6.97 -1.28 -2.22
CA LEU A 10 -6.77 -2.20 -1.09
C LEU A 10 -7.84 -1.96 -0.02
N ASN A 11 -8.87 -2.79 -0.01
CA ASN A 11 -9.93 -2.81 1.00
C ASN A 11 -9.90 -4.16 1.73
N LEU A 12 -8.92 -4.36 2.61
CA LEU A 12 -8.81 -5.57 3.42
C LEU A 12 -9.19 -5.29 4.87
N ASP A 13 -9.96 -6.18 5.47
CA ASP A 13 -9.99 -6.32 6.93
C ASP A 13 -8.76 -7.13 7.36
N ALA A 14 -7.95 -6.56 8.25
CA ALA A 14 -6.64 -7.07 8.67
C ALA A 14 -6.66 -8.40 9.47
N TRP A 15 -7.75 -9.17 9.40
CA TRP A 15 -8.04 -10.33 10.24
C TRP A 15 -8.08 -11.67 9.48
N SER A 16 -8.00 -11.66 8.15
CA SER A 16 -7.90 -12.91 7.38
C SER A 16 -6.47 -13.45 7.38
N LEU A 17 -6.29 -14.78 7.44
CA LEU A 17 -4.98 -15.44 7.28
C LEU A 17 -4.30 -15.01 5.98
N GLU A 18 -5.11 -14.80 4.93
CA GLU A 18 -4.64 -14.40 3.60
C GLU A 18 -4.34 -12.89 3.52
N ALA A 19 -4.78 -12.09 4.49
CA ALA A 19 -4.63 -10.63 4.43
C ALA A 19 -3.15 -10.20 4.37
N ALA A 20 -2.25 -10.96 4.99
CA ALA A 20 -0.82 -10.74 4.92
C ALA A 20 -0.26 -11.00 3.50
N GLU A 21 -0.69 -12.08 2.85
CA GLU A 21 -0.25 -12.44 1.51
C GLU A 21 -0.84 -11.52 0.45
N ILE A 22 -2.14 -11.21 0.56
CA ILE A 22 -2.81 -10.26 -0.33
C ILE A 22 -2.17 -8.88 -0.20
N PHE A 23 -1.87 -8.41 1.01
CA PHE A 23 -1.17 -7.14 1.22
C PHE A 23 0.23 -7.14 0.57
N LYS A 24 1.02 -8.22 0.74
CA LYS A 24 2.34 -8.34 0.11
C LYS A 24 2.26 -8.29 -1.42
N TYR A 25 1.33 -9.04 -2.00
CA TYR A 25 1.10 -9.06 -3.43
C TYR A 25 0.68 -7.68 -3.94
N TRP A 26 -0.33 -7.08 -3.30
CA TRP A 26 -0.82 -5.77 -3.64
C TRP A 26 0.26 -4.68 -3.57
N LEU A 27 1.07 -4.67 -2.50
CA LEU A 27 2.15 -3.69 -2.34
C LEU A 27 3.18 -3.83 -3.48
N ARG A 28 3.51 -5.07 -3.88
CA ARG A 28 4.39 -5.33 -5.02
C ARG A 28 3.80 -4.78 -6.33
N CYS A 29 2.50 -4.97 -6.57
CA CYS A 29 1.82 -4.39 -7.73
C CYS A 29 1.82 -2.86 -7.70
N PHE A 30 1.55 -2.26 -6.53
CA PHE A 30 1.58 -0.81 -6.35
C PHE A 30 2.98 -0.23 -6.58
N GLU A 31 4.04 -0.87 -6.09
CA GLU A 31 5.41 -0.44 -6.36
C GLU A 31 5.79 -0.63 -7.84
N GLY A 32 5.30 -1.69 -8.48
CA GLY A 32 5.42 -1.89 -9.92
C GLY A 32 4.78 -0.74 -10.72
N TYR A 33 3.56 -0.35 -10.35
CA TYR A 33 2.85 0.79 -10.92
C TYR A 33 3.60 2.12 -10.76
N LEU A 34 4.17 2.36 -9.57
CA LEU A 34 4.97 3.56 -9.33
C LEU A 34 6.25 3.60 -10.16
N ASN A 35 6.80 2.43 -10.51
CA ASN A 35 8.03 2.31 -11.29
C ASN A 35 7.78 2.27 -12.80
N SER A 36 6.54 1.95 -13.23
CA SER A 36 6.18 1.91 -14.65
C SER A 36 5.78 3.27 -15.20
N SER A 37 5.65 4.29 -14.37
CA SER A 37 5.39 5.66 -14.84
C SER A 37 6.62 6.24 -15.53
N ASP A 38 6.43 6.82 -16.72
CA ASP A 38 7.48 7.51 -17.50
C ASP A 38 8.18 8.64 -16.74
N THR A 39 7.56 9.13 -15.66
CA THR A 39 8.12 10.17 -14.78
C THR A 39 8.41 9.57 -13.42
N THR A 40 9.57 9.89 -12.84
CA THR A 40 9.87 9.53 -11.45
C THR A 40 8.81 10.09 -10.51
N VAL A 41 8.12 9.23 -9.79
CA VAL A 41 7.20 9.63 -8.73
C VAL A 41 8.02 9.97 -7.47
N ASP A 42 7.98 11.22 -7.03
CA ASP A 42 8.63 11.66 -5.80
C ASP A 42 7.92 11.16 -4.53
N GLY A 43 8.57 11.27 -3.36
CA GLY A 43 8.06 10.78 -2.08
C GLY A 43 6.65 11.30 -1.72
N PRO A 44 6.41 12.62 -1.71
CA PRO A 44 5.08 13.19 -1.52
C PRO A 44 4.03 12.65 -2.49
N ARG A 45 4.36 12.55 -3.78
CA ARG A 45 3.42 12.01 -4.77
C ARG A 45 3.14 10.51 -4.55
N LYS A 46 4.14 9.71 -4.16
CA LYS A 46 3.96 8.30 -3.77
C LYS A 46 3.00 8.16 -2.59
N LEU A 47 3.13 9.01 -1.58
CA LEU A 47 2.25 9.01 -0.41
C LEU A 47 0.80 9.37 -0.80
N SER A 48 0.60 10.41 -1.61
CA SER A 48 -0.74 10.78 -2.11
C SER A 48 -1.39 9.65 -2.93
N LEU A 49 -0.63 8.99 -3.80
CA LEU A 49 -1.10 7.83 -4.55
C LEU A 49 -1.44 6.65 -3.65
N LEU A 50 -0.66 6.42 -2.59
CA LEU A 50 -0.95 5.38 -1.61
C LEU A 50 -2.29 5.65 -0.93
N HIS A 51 -2.55 6.87 -0.45
CA HIS A 51 -3.83 7.24 0.16
C HIS A 51 -5.03 7.06 -0.78
N ALA A 52 -4.86 7.37 -2.07
CA ALA A 52 -5.91 7.16 -3.07
C ALA A 52 -6.23 5.67 -3.30
N ARG A 53 -5.21 4.80 -3.14
CA ARG A 53 -5.28 3.37 -3.45
C ARG A 53 -5.53 2.46 -2.26
N VAL A 54 -5.59 3.00 -1.05
CA VAL A 54 -6.02 2.25 0.14
C VAL A 54 -7.45 2.62 0.55
N GLY A 55 -8.15 1.67 1.16
CA GLY A 55 -9.48 1.87 1.73
C GLY A 55 -9.50 2.93 2.82
N HIS A 56 -10.68 3.48 3.10
CA HIS A 56 -10.86 4.54 4.10
C HIS A 56 -10.25 4.18 5.47
N ARG A 57 -10.47 2.95 5.94
CA ARG A 57 -9.91 2.47 7.22
C ARG A 57 -8.38 2.50 7.22
N LEU A 58 -7.75 2.00 6.16
CA LEU A 58 -6.29 1.97 6.04
C LEU A 58 -5.70 3.37 5.85
N SER A 59 -6.40 4.24 5.10
CA SER A 59 -6.03 5.65 4.94
C SER A 59 -6.02 6.37 6.30
N SER A 60 -7.02 6.14 7.14
CA SER A 60 -7.06 6.65 8.51
C SER A 60 -5.92 6.09 9.38
N THR A 61 -5.60 4.80 9.25
CA THR A 61 -4.49 4.18 9.98
C THR A 61 -3.12 4.83 9.66
N ILE A 62 -2.92 5.27 8.42
CA ILE A 62 -1.65 5.90 7.98
C ILE A 62 -1.72 7.43 7.93
N GLU A 63 -2.81 8.06 8.37
CA GLU A 63 -3.03 9.52 8.28
C GLU A 63 -1.87 10.34 8.87
N LYS A 64 -1.27 9.87 9.96
CA LYS A 64 -0.16 10.56 10.64
C LYS A 64 1.20 10.36 9.97
N ALA A 65 1.30 9.52 8.94
CA ALA A 65 2.55 9.30 8.23
C ALA A 65 2.82 10.47 7.27
N THR A 66 3.98 11.11 7.44
CA THR A 66 4.40 12.23 6.57
C THR A 66 5.21 11.78 5.36
N THR A 67 5.60 10.49 5.31
CA THR A 67 6.34 9.90 4.19
C THR A 67 5.74 8.57 3.76
N TYR A 68 5.96 8.23 2.48
CA TYR A 68 5.57 6.94 1.92
C TYR A 68 6.15 5.77 2.73
N GLU A 69 7.44 5.82 3.10
CA GLU A 69 8.08 4.74 3.87
C GLU A 69 7.46 4.58 5.26
N ALA A 70 7.12 5.69 5.94
CA ALA A 70 6.46 5.63 7.23
C ALA A 70 5.07 5.00 7.14
N ALA A 71 4.29 5.38 6.11
CA ALA A 71 2.96 4.81 5.86
C ALA A 71 3.03 3.30 5.57
N VAL A 72 3.95 2.87 4.69
CA VAL A 72 4.16 1.45 4.37
C VAL A 72 4.60 0.67 5.60
N LYS A 73 5.45 1.24 6.45
CA LYS A 73 5.87 0.60 7.71
C LYS A 73 4.67 0.37 8.65
N ILE A 74 3.76 1.32 8.75
CA ILE A 74 2.52 1.16 9.54
C ILE A 74 1.64 0.06 8.94
N LEU A 75 1.39 0.09 7.63
CA LEU A 75 0.58 -0.95 6.96
C LEU A 75 1.18 -2.34 7.13
N ARG A 76 2.51 -2.48 6.99
CA ARG A 76 3.21 -3.74 7.23
C ARG A 76 2.98 -4.26 8.64
N LYS A 77 2.99 -3.40 9.67
CA LYS A 77 2.68 -3.83 11.04
C LYS A 77 1.22 -4.27 11.22
N CYS A 78 0.29 -3.70 10.46
CA CYS A 78 -1.11 -4.08 10.52
C CYS A 78 -1.38 -5.46 9.90
N PHE A 79 -0.74 -5.77 8.77
CA PHE A 79 -1.01 -7.00 8.02
C PHE A 79 -0.01 -8.13 8.29
N ILE A 80 1.25 -7.78 8.58
CA ILE A 80 2.32 -8.73 8.88
C ILE A 80 2.50 -8.68 10.40
N LYS A 81 1.70 -9.50 11.11
CA LYS A 81 1.97 -9.74 12.53
C LYS A 81 3.38 -10.30 12.66
N PRO A 82 4.19 -9.88 13.65
CA PRO A 82 5.34 -10.67 14.01
C PRO A 82 4.83 -12.07 14.33
N ILE A 83 5.40 -13.08 13.69
CA ILE A 83 5.26 -14.45 14.16
C ILE A 83 5.85 -14.39 15.57
N ASN A 84 4.99 -14.39 16.58
CA ASN A 84 5.45 -14.55 17.95
C ASN A 84 6.20 -15.89 17.97
N GLU A 85 7.50 -15.80 18.21
CA GLU A 85 8.40 -16.89 18.55
C GLU A 85 7.95 -17.57 19.86
#